data_AF-D3STU0-F1
#
_entry.id   AF-D3STU0-F1
#
_cell.length_a   1.000
_cell.length_b   1.000
_cell.length_c   1.000
_cell.angle_alpha   90.00
_cell.angle_beta   90.00
_cell.angle_gamma   90.00
#
_symmetry.space_group_name_H-M   'P 1'
#
loop_
_entity.id
_entity.type
_entity.pdbx_description
1 polymer ?
#
loop_
_entity_poly.entity_id
_entity_poly.type
_entity_poly.pdbx_seq_one_letter_code
_entity_poly.pdbx_strand_id
1 'polypeptide(L)' 'MRLSTKVLIVGLLLIVIPIPVLPPFVGAIIGFGVLLLGLFLRFMDL' A
#
# COMPACT_ATOMS: atom_id res chain seq x y z
N MET A 1 -0.51 -7.59 -14.94
CA MET A 1 -1.02 -6.70 -13.87
C MET A 1 -0.41 -5.32 -14.05
N ARG A 2 -1.24 -4.27 -14.06
CA ARG A 2 -0.80 -2.86 -14.13
C ARG A 2 0.01 -2.48 -12.88
N LEU A 3 0.87 -1.48 -12.95
CA LEU A 3 1.72 -1.09 -11.82
C LEU A 3 0.87 -0.65 -10.63
N SER A 4 -0.16 0.15 -10.89
CA SER A 4 -1.20 0.52 -9.92
C SER A 4 -1.79 -0.67 -9.17
N THR A 5 -2.10 -1.77 -9.86
CA THR A 5 -2.64 -2.99 -9.22
C THR A 5 -1.65 -3.60 -8.24
N LYS A 6 -0.37 -3.69 -8.62
CA LYS A 6 0.68 -4.22 -7.74
C LYS A 6 0.86 -3.35 -6.50
N VAL A 7 0.89 -2.04 -6.68
CA VAL A 7 1.06 -1.07 -5.60
C VAL A 7 -0.12 -1.12 -4.63
N LEU A 8 -1.36 -1.21 -5.14
CA LEU A 8 -2.56 -1.36 -4.29
C LEU A 8 -2.52 -2.64 -3.45
N ILE A 9 -2.10 -3.76 -4.05
CA ILE A 9 -1.98 -5.03 -3.33
C ILE A 9 -0.92 -4.92 -2.22
N VAL A 10 0.23 -4.33 -2.51
CA VAL A 10 1.28 -4.13 -1.49
C VAL A 10 0.80 -3.23 -0.36
N GLY A 11 0.14 -2.11 -0.67
CA GLY A 11 -0.41 -1.21 0.34
C GLY A 11 -1.43 -1.91 1.24
N LEU A 12 -2.29 -2.74 0.67
CA LEU A 12 -3.25 -3.54 1.44
C LEU A 12 -2.56 -4.56 2.35
N LEU A 13 -1.55 -5.27 1.84
CA LEU A 13 -0.81 -6.27 2.61
C LEU A 13 -0.07 -5.64 3.80
N LEU A 14 0.48 -4.44 3.65
CA LEU A 14 1.14 -3.72 4.74
C LEU A 14 0.18 -3.30 5.87
N ILE A 15 -1.12 -3.15 5.56
CA ILE A 15 -2.16 -2.85 6.56
C ILE A 15 -2.66 -4.13 7.23
N VAL A 16 -2.87 -5.19 6.44
CA VAL A 16 -3.50 -6.44 6.90
C VAL A 16 -2.51 -7.34 7.62
N ILE A 17 -1.25 -7.38 7.18
CA ILE A 17 -0.22 -8.24 7.75
C ILE A 17 0.52 -7.45 8.84
N PRO A 18 0.33 -7.79 10.13
CA PRO A 18 1.07 -7.14 11.19
C PRO A 18 2.56 -7.45 11.04
N ILE A 19 3.38 -6.41 10.96
CA ILE A 19 4.84 -6.54 10.87
C ILE A 19 5.38 -6.60 12.31
N PRO A 20 5.91 -7.73 12.77
CA PRO A 20 6.23 -7.95 14.19
C PRO A 20 7.35 -7.05 14.72
N VAL A 21 8.15 -6.43 13.84
CA VAL A 21 9.29 -5.59 14.17
C VAL A 21 8.93 -4.11 14.23
N LEU A 22 7.85 -3.69 13.58
CA LEU A 22 7.45 -2.28 13.51
C LEU A 22 6.37 -1.96 14.55
N PRO A 23 6.33 -0.73 15.10
CA PRO A 23 5.23 -0.31 15.94
C PRO A 23 3.88 -0.49 15.22
N PRO A 24 2.79 -0.86 15.94
CA PRO A 24 1.54 -1.30 15.32
C PRO A 24 0.96 -0.35 14.28
N PHE A 25 1.16 0.96 14.48
CA PHE A 25 0.63 2.01 13.61
C PHE A 25 1.51 2.32 12.40
N VAL A 26 2.79 1.92 12.41
CA VAL A 26 3.73 2.26 11.34
C VAL A 26 3.42 1.49 10.06
N GLY A 27 3.08 0.19 10.17
CA GLY A 27 2.64 -0.60 9.02
C GLY A 27 1.38 -0.02 8.36
N ALA A 28 0.42 0.40 9.18
CA ALA A 28 -0.81 1.03 8.70
C ALA A 28 -0.57 2.37 8.00
N ILE A 29 0.29 3.25 8.55
CA ILE A 29 0.64 4.54 7.93
C ILE A 29 1.33 4.34 6.59
N ILE A 30 2.33 3.45 6.54
CA ILE A 30 3.06 3.15 5.30
C ILE A 30 2.10 2.54 4.28
N GLY A 31 1.30 1.56 4.67
CA GLY A 31 0.33 0.92 3.79
C GLY A 31 -0.71 1.89 3.25
N PHE A 32 -1.18 2.84 4.07
CA PHE A 32 -2.09 3.90 3.62
C PHE A 32 -1.43 4.82 2.60
N GLY A 33 -0.17 5.23 2.82
CA GLY A 33 0.59 6.01 1.83
C GLY A 33 0.78 5.28 0.50
N VAL A 34 1.08 3.97 0.56
CA VAL A 34 1.21 3.12 -0.64
C VAL A 34 -0.13 2.96 -1.36
N LEU A 35 -1.26 2.86 -0.65
CA LEU A 35 -2.58 2.83 -1.27
C LEU A 35 -2.89 4.13 -2.02
N LEU A 36 -2.58 5.29 -1.43
CA LEU A 36 -2.75 6.58 -2.09
C LEU A 36 -1.89 6.67 -3.36
N LEU A 37 -0.65 6.19 -3.31
CA LEU A 37 0.22 6.13 -4.47
C LEU A 37 -0.35 5.19 -5.55
N GLY A 38 -0.86 4.01 -5.17
CA GLY A 38 -1.47 3.07 -6.10
C GLY A 38 -2.73 3.63 -6.77
N LEU A 39 -3.55 4.37 -6.02
CA LEU A 39 -4.70 5.12 -6.53
C LEU A 39 -4.26 6.22 -7.50
N PHE A 40 -3.24 7.00 -7.15
CA PHE A 40 -2.70 8.03 -8.02
C PHE A 40 -2.18 7.46 -9.35
N LEU A 41 -1.39 6.38 -9.29
CA LEU A 41 -0.91 5.69 -10.50
C LEU A 41 -2.07 5.17 -11.35
N ARG A 42 -3.16 4.70 -10.70
CA ARG A 42 -4.37 4.26 -11.40
C ARG A 42 -5.05 5.41 -12.16
N PHE A 43 -5.09 6.61 -11.60
CA PHE A 43 -5.62 7.80 -12.29
C PHE A 43 -4.75 8.23 -13.47
N MET A 44 -3.45 7.94 -13.44
CA MET A 44 -2.54 8.19 -14.55
C MET A 44 -2.54 7.08 -15.62
N ASP A 45 -3.39 6.05 -15.45
CA ASP A 45 -3.45 4.86 -16.32
C ASP A 45 -2.13 4.04 -16.36
N LEU A 46 -1.35 4.09 -15.28
CA LEU A 46 -0.05 3.41 -15.09
C LEU A 46 -0.15 2.08 -14.29
#